data_AF-A0A089L1B5-F1
#
_entry.id   AF-A0A089L1B5-F1
#
_cell.length_a   1.000
_cell.length_b   1.000
_cell.length_c   1.000
_cell.angle_alpha   90.00
_cell.angle_beta   90.00
_cell.angle_gamma   90.00
#
_symmetry.space_group_name_H-M   'P 1'
#
loop_
_entity.id
_entity.type
_entity.pdbx_description
1 polymer ?
#
loop_
_entity_poly.entity_id
_entity_poly.type
_entity_poly.pdbx_seq_one_letter_code
_entity_poly.pdbx_strand_id
1 'polypeptide(L)'
;MTDILFQDKQFEKSVLTQIDSSKVRLTLEDIQQINGILITHKDTSKVYIPWYDDTWELDIPMRDDSSLLSDEDHYPWKVPMISPNLKFNVAITENGHWEQDLRHFSHIKALHLYAPTCDLRLLGDFANLEELYVVDSQTRDWSFIQNLINLRLLFLSTCDEDIDANPICELSKSHNRLSHIGVECCIDGIPLVNPVAEFIELGVNASLSNRSMRAELC
;
A
#
# COMPACT_ATOMS: atom_id res chain seq x y z
N MET A 1 20.87 -5.57 24.87
CA MET A 1 19.67 -5.31 24.05
C MET A 1 19.40 -3.82 24.13
N THR A 2 19.19 -3.18 22.99
CA THR A 2 18.86 -1.75 22.94
C THR A 2 17.35 -1.62 22.92
N ASP A 3 16.82 -0.94 23.94
CA ASP A 3 15.39 -0.65 24.03
C ASP A 3 15.01 0.33 22.91
N ILE A 4 13.87 0.09 22.26
CA ILE A 4 13.31 1.00 21.27
C ILE A 4 12.54 2.09 22.01
N LEU A 5 12.80 3.34 21.63
CA LEU A 5 12.06 4.49 22.14
C LEU A 5 11.05 4.93 21.08
N PHE A 6 9.78 4.67 21.37
CA PHE A 6 8.65 5.16 20.60
C PHE A 6 8.25 6.56 21.08
N GLN A 7 8.02 7.44 20.11
CA GLN A 7 7.56 8.80 20.31
C GLN A 7 6.04 8.90 20.45
N ASP A 8 5.29 7.99 19.82
CA ASP A 8 3.85 7.85 19.94
C ASP A 8 3.51 6.65 20.83
N LYS A 9 2.97 6.90 22.02
CA LYS A 9 2.63 5.84 22.99
C LYS A 9 1.49 4.94 22.55
N GLN A 10 0.62 5.41 21.66
CA GLN A 10 -0.48 4.62 21.15
C GLN A 10 -0.02 3.71 20.02
N PHE A 11 0.96 4.15 19.23
CA PHE A 11 1.68 3.28 18.31
C PHE A 11 2.46 2.20 19.08
N GLU A 12 3.25 2.59 20.10
CA GLU A 12 3.95 1.64 20.98
C GLU A 12 3.01 0.57 21.56
N LYS A 13 1.86 1.00 22.09
CA LYS A 13 0.85 0.11 22.65
C LYS A 13 0.27 -0.85 21.61
N SER A 14 0.08 -0.40 20.37
CA SER A 14 -0.42 -1.24 19.28
C SER A 14 0.62 -2.31 18.90
N VAL A 15 1.89 -1.93 18.85
CA VAL A 15 3.01 -2.86 18.64
C VAL A 15 3.10 -3.88 19.78
N LEU A 16 3.02 -3.45 21.03
CA LEU A 16 3.02 -4.34 22.21
C LEU A 16 1.86 -5.34 22.17
N THR A 17 0.64 -4.87 21.88
CA THR A 17 -0.55 -5.73 21.82
C THR A 17 -0.41 -6.81 20.74
N GLN A 18 0.27 -6.49 19.65
CA GLN A 18 0.46 -7.39 18.52
C GLN A 18 1.57 -8.43 18.75
N ILE A 19 2.63 -8.05 19.46
CA ILE A 19 3.77 -8.91 19.76
C ILE A 19 3.48 -9.79 20.97
N ASP A 20 3.26 -9.15 22.13
CA ASP A 20 3.03 -9.79 23.42
C ASP A 20 2.62 -8.70 24.42
N SER A 21 1.33 -8.71 24.81
CA SER A 21 0.78 -7.73 25.74
C SER A 21 1.39 -7.78 27.15
N SER A 22 2.13 -8.85 27.49
CA SER A 22 2.82 -8.97 28.78
C SER A 22 4.17 -8.24 28.83
N LYS A 23 4.72 -7.85 27.67
CA LYS A 23 5.98 -7.10 27.61
C LYS A 23 5.78 -5.66 28.07
N VAL A 24 6.76 -5.18 28.84
CA VAL A 24 6.81 -3.79 29.31
C VAL A 24 7.67 -2.92 28.39
N ARG A 25 8.61 -3.54 27.66
CA ARG A 25 9.53 -2.85 26.76
C ARG A 25 9.72 -3.67 25.48
N LEU A 26 9.93 -2.95 24.38
CA LEU A 26 10.23 -3.53 23.07
C LEU A 26 11.71 -3.38 22.75
N THR A 27 12.29 -4.46 22.25
CA THR A 27 13.64 -4.52 21.71
C THR A 27 13.61 -4.62 20.18
N LEU A 28 14.77 -4.45 19.55
CA LEU A 28 14.90 -4.64 18.09
C LEU A 28 14.52 -6.05 17.65
N GLU A 29 14.87 -7.07 18.43
CA GLU A 29 14.51 -8.47 18.14
C GLU A 29 12.99 -8.67 18.18
N ASP A 30 12.30 -7.98 19.09
CA ASP A 30 10.84 -8.07 19.19
C ASP A 30 10.15 -7.55 17.94
N ILE A 31 10.59 -6.42 17.40
CA ILE A 31 9.92 -5.84 16.23
C ILE A 31 10.30 -6.55 14.92
N GLN A 32 11.38 -7.33 14.89
CA GLN A 32 11.80 -8.11 13.72
C GLN A 32 10.78 -9.20 13.31
N GLN A 33 9.87 -9.59 14.20
CA GLN A 33 8.79 -10.52 13.83
C GLN A 33 7.65 -9.83 13.05
N ILE A 34 7.63 -8.50 12.99
CA ILE A 34 6.66 -7.74 12.21
C ILE A 34 7.18 -7.66 10.77
N ASN A 35 6.42 -8.24 9.84
CA ASN A 35 6.78 -8.30 8.41
C ASN A 35 5.89 -7.40 7.55
N GLY A 36 4.73 -6.98 8.06
CA GLY A 36 3.86 -6.06 7.35
C GLY A 36 3.04 -5.20 8.29
N ILE A 37 2.81 -3.95 7.89
CA ILE A 37 2.10 -2.95 8.69
C ILE A 37 0.92 -2.39 7.89
N LEU A 38 -0.25 -2.36 8.52
CA LEU A 38 -1.43 -1.65 8.05
C LEU A 38 -1.66 -0.42 8.92
N ILE A 39 -1.71 0.75 8.30
CA ILE A 39 -2.01 2.02 8.94
C ILE A 39 -3.30 2.56 8.33
N THR A 40 -4.26 2.95 9.17
CA THR A 40 -5.58 3.41 8.71
C THR A 40 -6.07 4.58 9.54
N HIS A 41 -6.84 5.49 8.96
CA HIS A 41 -7.58 6.53 9.72
C HIS A 41 -9.04 6.14 10.03
N LYS A 42 -9.51 5.04 9.45
CA LYS A 42 -10.84 4.46 9.66
C LYS A 42 -10.73 3.16 10.46
N ASP A 43 -11.85 2.70 10.99
CA ASP A 43 -11.95 1.34 11.52
C ASP A 43 -11.47 0.33 10.46
N THR A 44 -10.52 -0.52 10.85
CA THR A 44 -9.94 -1.58 10.01
C THR A 44 -10.99 -2.52 9.41
N SER A 45 -12.18 -2.64 10.01
CA SER A 45 -13.30 -3.42 9.48
C SER A 45 -13.90 -2.85 8.18
N LYS A 46 -13.59 -1.58 7.86
CA LYS A 46 -14.13 -0.84 6.71
C LYS A 46 -13.09 -0.47 5.67
N VAL A 47 -11.83 -0.86 5.88
CA VAL A 47 -10.79 -0.62 4.88
C VAL A 47 -10.98 -1.68 3.81
N TYR A 48 -11.31 -1.25 2.59
CA TYR A 48 -11.24 -2.15 1.45
C TYR A 48 -9.79 -2.55 1.29
N ILE A 49 -9.59 -3.83 1.41
CA ILE A 49 -8.30 -4.45 1.51
C ILE A 49 -8.30 -5.48 0.38
N PRO A 50 -7.53 -5.27 -0.70
CA PRO A 50 -7.51 -6.21 -1.82
C PRO A 50 -7.16 -7.65 -1.38
N TRP A 51 -6.52 -7.83 -0.23
CA TRP A 51 -6.11 -9.11 0.34
C TRP A 51 -7.14 -9.81 1.26
N TYR A 52 -8.37 -9.31 1.41
CA TYR A 52 -9.33 -9.88 2.38
C TYR A 52 -10.53 -10.59 1.77
N ASP A 53 -10.67 -10.65 0.45
CA ASP A 53 -11.91 -11.13 -0.12
C ASP A 53 -11.75 -12.32 -1.08
N ASP A 54 -11.81 -13.52 -0.50
CA ASP A 54 -12.11 -14.75 -1.24
C ASP A 54 -13.60 -14.83 -1.65
N THR A 55 -14.44 -13.85 -1.27
CA THR A 55 -15.88 -13.81 -1.57
C THR A 55 -16.26 -12.78 -2.63
N TRP A 56 -15.31 -12.15 -3.33
CA TRP A 56 -15.62 -11.46 -4.60
C TRP A 56 -15.74 -12.50 -5.71
N GLU A 57 -16.69 -13.42 -5.55
CA GLU A 57 -17.62 -13.69 -6.65
C GLU A 57 -18.36 -12.37 -6.87
N LEU A 58 -17.75 -11.48 -7.63
CA LEU A 58 -18.46 -10.39 -8.24
C LEU A 58 -19.62 -11.04 -9.00
N ASP A 59 -20.84 -10.93 -8.46
CA ASP A 59 -22.11 -10.94 -9.19
C ASP A 59 -22.10 -9.77 -10.20
N ILE A 60 -21.01 -9.61 -10.98
CA ILE A 60 -21.14 -9.10 -12.32
C ILE A 60 -22.09 -10.12 -12.94
N PRO A 61 -23.29 -9.73 -13.40
CA PRO A 61 -24.03 -10.60 -14.29
C PRO A 61 -23.09 -10.84 -15.47
N MET A 62 -22.35 -11.95 -15.43
CA MET A 62 -21.70 -12.50 -16.59
C MET A 62 -22.80 -12.50 -17.62
N ARG A 63 -22.57 -11.76 -18.69
CA ARG A 63 -23.35 -11.90 -19.91
C ARG A 63 -23.48 -13.40 -20.11
N ASP A 64 -24.72 -13.88 -20.10
CA ASP A 64 -25.09 -15.29 -20.17
C ASP A 64 -24.70 -15.88 -21.53
N ASP A 65 -23.41 -15.95 -21.78
CA ASP A 65 -22.78 -16.71 -22.84
C ASP A 65 -22.13 -17.92 -22.17
N SER A 66 -22.99 -18.67 -21.48
CA SER A 66 -22.73 -19.80 -20.59
C SER A 66 -22.28 -21.07 -21.33
N SER A 67 -21.49 -20.94 -22.40
CA SER A 67 -21.12 -22.09 -23.25
C SER A 67 -19.64 -22.38 -23.43
N LEU A 68 -18.69 -21.58 -22.90
CA LEU A 68 -17.26 -21.79 -23.24
C LEU A 68 -16.20 -21.67 -22.14
N LEU A 69 -16.53 -21.45 -20.86
CA LEU A 69 -15.48 -21.40 -19.82
C LEU A 69 -15.55 -22.65 -18.94
N SER A 70 -14.62 -23.56 -19.18
CA SER A 70 -14.37 -24.75 -18.36
C SER A 70 -13.82 -24.36 -16.99
N ASP A 71 -14.26 -25.09 -15.96
CA ASP A 71 -14.12 -24.90 -14.50
C ASP A 71 -12.72 -24.60 -13.88
N GLU A 72 -11.68 -24.18 -14.61
CA GLU A 72 -10.37 -23.85 -14.02
C GLU A 72 -9.65 -22.66 -14.66
N ASP A 73 -10.37 -21.68 -15.20
CA ASP A 73 -9.74 -20.43 -15.65
C ASP A 73 -9.27 -19.61 -14.44
N HIS A 74 -8.02 -19.90 -14.04
CA HIS A 74 -7.15 -19.11 -13.17
C HIS A 74 -7.37 -17.62 -13.43
N TYR A 75 -7.98 -16.90 -12.48
CA TYR A 75 -7.96 -15.45 -12.50
C TYR A 75 -6.50 -14.97 -12.47
N PRO A 76 -5.96 -14.41 -13.57
CA PRO A 76 -4.53 -14.09 -13.69
C PRO A 76 -4.06 -12.96 -12.74
N TRP A 77 -4.99 -12.30 -12.04
CA TRP A 77 -4.74 -11.17 -11.14
C TRP A 77 -4.66 -11.53 -9.65
N LYS A 78 -4.71 -12.81 -9.25
CA LYS A 78 -4.52 -13.19 -7.84
C LYS A 78 -3.03 -13.16 -7.47
N VAL A 79 -2.49 -11.95 -7.34
CA VAL A 79 -1.11 -11.73 -6.86
C VAL A 79 -1.07 -12.09 -5.38
N PRO A 80 -0.22 -13.03 -4.95
CA PRO A 80 -0.07 -13.32 -3.53
C PRO A 80 0.48 -12.06 -2.84
N MET A 81 -0.34 -11.50 -1.95
CA MET A 81 0.00 -10.35 -1.12
C MET A 81 0.47 -10.79 0.27
N ILE A 82 1.31 -9.97 0.90
CA ILE A 82 1.79 -10.19 2.27
C ILE A 82 0.76 -9.63 3.25
N SER A 83 0.18 -10.51 4.07
CA SER A 83 -0.77 -10.09 5.10
C SER A 83 -0.05 -9.26 6.19
N PRO A 84 -0.47 -8.01 6.47
CA PRO A 84 0.13 -7.19 7.50
C PRO A 84 -0.20 -7.76 8.88
N ASN A 85 0.85 -8.01 9.66
CA ASN A 85 0.71 -8.55 11.01
C ASN A 85 0.73 -7.47 12.09
N LEU A 86 0.96 -6.19 11.78
CA LEU A 86 0.68 -5.07 12.67
C LEU A 86 -0.41 -4.18 12.07
N LYS A 87 -1.39 -3.79 12.89
CA LYS A 87 -2.45 -2.86 12.50
C LYS A 87 -2.46 -1.66 13.44
N PHE A 88 -2.47 -0.46 12.88
CA PHE A 88 -2.52 0.79 13.63
C PHE A 88 -3.58 1.72 13.08
N ASN A 89 -4.39 2.29 13.97
CA ASN A 89 -5.37 3.31 13.61
C ASN A 89 -4.84 4.69 14.00
N VAL A 90 -4.55 5.56 13.03
CA VAL A 90 -4.01 6.90 13.32
C VAL A 90 -5.01 7.77 14.07
N ALA A 91 -6.31 7.47 14.05
CA ALA A 91 -7.30 8.22 14.83
C ALA A 91 -7.10 8.10 16.36
N ILE A 92 -6.34 7.11 16.83
CA ILE A 92 -5.99 6.95 18.24
C ILE A 92 -4.63 7.56 18.60
N THR A 93 -3.92 8.17 17.64
CA THR A 93 -2.63 8.83 17.90
C THR A 93 -2.78 9.94 18.93
N GLU A 94 -1.78 10.10 19.80
CA GLU A 94 -1.77 11.17 20.80
C GLU A 94 -1.09 12.46 20.28
N ASN A 95 -0.10 12.31 19.40
CA ASN A 95 0.79 13.40 18.98
C ASN A 95 1.15 13.37 17.48
N GLY A 96 0.69 12.38 16.72
CA GLY A 96 0.96 12.23 15.29
C GLY A 96 2.39 11.78 14.97
N HIS A 97 3.20 11.37 15.96
CA HIS A 97 4.59 11.00 15.74
C HIS A 97 4.80 9.54 15.27
N TRP A 98 3.72 8.79 15.05
CA TRP A 98 3.76 7.42 14.55
C TRP A 98 4.56 7.28 13.24
N GLU A 99 4.57 8.29 12.37
CA GLU A 99 5.37 8.30 11.14
C GLU A 99 6.87 8.20 11.44
N GLN A 100 7.34 8.88 12.49
CA GLN A 100 8.75 8.83 12.90
C GLN A 100 9.10 7.48 13.51
N ASP A 101 8.18 6.90 14.27
CA ASP A 101 8.35 5.57 14.85
C ASP A 101 8.33 4.45 13.81
N LEU A 102 7.72 4.69 12.64
CA LEU A 102 7.74 3.76 11.53
C LEU A 102 9.17 3.45 11.06
N ARG A 103 10.14 4.37 11.27
CA ARG A 103 11.56 4.17 10.92
C ARG A 103 12.21 2.98 11.63
N HIS A 104 11.68 2.55 12.78
CA HIS A 104 12.15 1.35 13.46
C HIS A 104 11.87 0.08 12.65
N PHE A 105 10.96 0.15 11.67
CA PHE A 105 10.45 -0.97 10.87
C PHE A 105 10.99 -1.00 9.44
N SER A 106 12.19 -0.48 9.18
CA SER A 106 12.80 -0.52 7.84
C SER A 106 13.03 -1.93 7.28
N HIS A 107 12.90 -2.96 8.12
CA HIS A 107 13.01 -4.37 7.74
C HIS A 107 11.73 -4.97 7.14
N ILE A 108 10.57 -4.32 7.24
CA ILE A 108 9.29 -4.88 6.80
C ILE A 108 9.26 -5.08 5.28
N LYS A 109 8.39 -5.99 4.85
CA LYS A 109 8.16 -6.32 3.45
C LYS A 109 6.89 -5.71 2.87
N ALA A 110 5.92 -5.39 3.72
CA ALA A 110 4.66 -4.81 3.26
C ALA A 110 4.24 -3.61 4.11
N LEU A 111 3.86 -2.52 3.44
CA LEU A 111 3.34 -1.33 4.09
C LEU A 111 2.08 -0.87 3.36
N HIS A 112 0.97 -0.85 4.11
CA HIS A 112 -0.34 -0.48 3.62
C HIS A 112 -0.82 0.77 4.37
N LEU A 113 -0.80 1.92 3.70
CA LEU A 113 -1.16 3.23 4.24
C LEU A 113 -2.53 3.64 3.71
N TYR A 114 -3.54 3.65 4.58
CA TYR A 114 -4.89 4.14 4.35
C TYR A 114 -5.18 5.32 5.28
N ALA A 115 -4.24 6.25 5.36
CA ALA A 115 -4.31 7.41 6.22
C ALA A 115 -3.69 8.63 5.53
N PRO A 116 -4.23 9.84 5.77
CA PRO A 116 -3.61 11.08 5.31
C PRO A 116 -2.15 11.14 5.76
N THR A 117 -1.24 11.19 4.78
CA THR A 117 0.21 11.29 4.98
C THR A 117 0.77 12.37 4.07
N CYS A 118 1.58 13.27 4.63
CA CYS A 118 2.14 14.41 3.89
C CYS A 118 3.57 14.16 3.42
N ASP A 119 4.35 13.36 4.16
CA ASP A 119 5.76 13.11 3.87
C ASP A 119 6.09 11.62 3.95
N LEU A 120 6.30 11.00 2.78
CA LEU A 120 6.68 9.60 2.68
C LEU A 120 8.17 9.40 2.42
N ARG A 121 9.01 10.45 2.47
CA ARG A 121 10.45 10.34 2.19
C ARG A 121 11.18 9.41 3.16
N LEU A 122 10.63 9.21 4.36
CA LEU A 122 11.15 8.23 5.32
C LEU A 122 11.16 6.80 4.75
N LEU A 123 10.28 6.50 3.80
CA LEU A 123 10.21 5.19 3.15
C LEU A 123 11.43 4.90 2.28
N GLY A 124 12.24 5.90 1.93
CA GLY A 124 13.50 5.69 1.22
C GLY A 124 14.49 4.77 1.95
N ASP A 125 14.32 4.58 3.26
CA ASP A 125 15.14 3.68 4.09
C ASP A 125 14.66 2.21 4.07
N PHE A 126 13.51 1.92 3.44
CA PHE A 126 12.82 0.62 3.50
C PHE A 126 13.26 -0.29 2.35
N ALA A 127 14.55 -0.57 2.25
CA ALA A 127 15.12 -1.34 1.14
C ALA A 127 14.56 -2.76 0.99
N ASN A 128 13.93 -3.32 2.03
CA ASN A 128 13.31 -4.64 2.01
C ASN A 128 11.83 -4.64 1.61
N LEU A 129 11.25 -3.46 1.37
CA LEU A 129 9.83 -3.35 1.04
C LEU A 129 9.55 -3.98 -0.33
N GLU A 130 8.64 -4.95 -0.34
CA GLU A 130 8.17 -5.67 -1.52
C GLU A 130 6.80 -5.15 -1.99
N GLU A 131 5.97 -4.70 -1.04
CA GLU A 131 4.61 -4.23 -1.30
C GLU A 131 4.38 -2.86 -0.64
N LEU A 132 3.97 -1.89 -1.45
CA LEU A 132 3.59 -0.56 -1.00
C LEU A 132 2.21 -0.21 -1.53
N TYR A 133 1.26 -0.06 -0.60
CA TYR A 133 -0.07 0.47 -0.88
C TYR A 133 -0.21 1.81 -0.18
N VAL A 134 -0.53 2.84 -0.94
CA VAL A 134 -0.76 4.17 -0.39
C VAL A 134 -2.07 4.69 -0.92
N VAL A 135 -2.99 4.97 -0.01
CA VAL A 135 -4.29 5.56 -0.27
C VAL A 135 -4.39 6.84 0.53
N ASP A 136 -4.85 7.91 -0.12
CA ASP A 136 -5.05 9.22 0.50
C ASP A 136 -3.75 9.87 0.97
N SER A 137 -2.69 9.79 0.15
CA SER A 137 -1.47 10.56 0.41
C SER A 137 -1.51 11.94 -0.25
N GLN A 138 -1.03 12.93 0.49
CA GLN A 138 -0.78 14.30 0.05
C GLN A 138 0.69 14.50 -0.34
N THR A 139 1.49 13.43 -0.41
CA THR A 139 2.89 13.54 -0.79
C THR A 139 3.03 13.84 -2.27
N ARG A 140 3.87 14.82 -2.58
CA ARG A 140 4.17 15.24 -3.96
C ARG A 140 5.51 14.71 -4.46
N ASP A 141 6.40 14.37 -3.53
CA ASP A 141 7.75 13.91 -3.81
C ASP A 141 7.82 12.38 -3.68
N TRP A 142 7.71 11.71 -4.83
CA TRP A 142 7.81 10.25 -4.94
C TRP A 142 9.22 9.76 -5.28
N SER A 143 10.24 10.63 -5.22
CA SER A 143 11.62 10.26 -5.57
C SER A 143 12.18 9.12 -4.70
N PHE A 144 11.68 8.98 -3.46
CA PHE A 144 12.10 7.92 -2.53
C PHE A 144 11.83 6.51 -3.06
N ILE A 145 10.86 6.34 -3.98
CA ILE A 145 10.50 5.05 -4.56
C ILE A 145 11.69 4.42 -5.29
N GLN A 146 12.62 5.22 -5.81
CA GLN A 146 13.83 4.73 -6.48
C GLN A 146 14.76 3.93 -5.54
N ASN A 147 14.62 4.10 -4.22
CA ASN A 147 15.39 3.35 -3.22
C ASN A 147 14.74 2.01 -2.85
N LEU A 148 13.49 1.76 -3.27
CA LEU A 148 12.73 0.55 -2.95
C LEU A 148 13.07 -0.59 -3.94
N ILE A 149 14.33 -1.02 -3.92
CA ILE A 149 14.90 -1.96 -4.90
C ILE A 149 14.24 -3.36 -4.93
N ASN A 150 13.50 -3.71 -3.88
CA ASN A 150 12.79 -4.98 -3.77
C ASN A 150 11.30 -4.87 -4.08
N LEU A 151 10.81 -3.67 -4.40
CA LEU A 151 9.40 -3.43 -4.64
C LEU A 151 8.93 -4.22 -5.86
N ARG A 152 7.90 -5.05 -5.66
CA ARG A 152 7.24 -5.84 -6.71
C ARG A 152 5.79 -5.43 -6.94
N LEU A 153 5.20 -4.75 -5.96
CA LEU A 153 3.83 -4.28 -5.99
C LEU A 153 3.78 -2.83 -5.48
N LEU A 154 3.34 -1.93 -6.35
CA LEU A 154 3.05 -0.54 -6.02
C LEU A 154 1.59 -0.22 -6.35
N PHE A 155 0.83 0.23 -5.36
CA PHE A 155 -0.50 0.78 -5.59
C PHE A 155 -0.62 2.16 -4.95
N LEU A 156 -0.96 3.16 -5.75
CA LEU A 156 -1.10 4.55 -5.32
C LEU A 156 -2.51 5.01 -5.66
N SER A 157 -3.26 5.45 -4.64
CA SER A 157 -4.54 6.12 -4.80
C SER A 157 -4.42 7.50 -4.16
N THR A 158 -4.15 8.52 -4.98
CA THR A 158 -3.90 9.90 -4.51
C THR A 158 -5.01 10.85 -4.96
N CYS A 159 -5.20 11.92 -4.21
CA CYS A 159 -6.17 12.97 -4.49
C CYS A 159 -5.52 14.25 -5.07
N ASP A 160 -4.18 14.29 -5.26
CA ASP A 160 -3.48 15.48 -5.75
C ASP A 160 -3.24 15.38 -7.27
N GLU A 161 -3.74 16.37 -8.00
CA GLU A 161 -3.59 16.48 -9.46
C GLU A 161 -2.16 16.87 -9.87
N ASP A 162 -1.36 17.44 -8.97
CA ASP A 162 0.00 17.92 -9.27
C ASP A 162 1.10 16.89 -8.97
N ILE A 163 0.79 15.59 -9.01
CA ILE A 163 1.78 14.53 -8.72
C ILE A 163 2.88 14.48 -9.80
N ASP A 164 4.16 14.57 -9.37
CA ASP A 164 5.28 14.26 -10.26
C ASP A 164 5.38 12.74 -10.46
N ALA A 165 4.86 12.28 -11.60
CA ALA A 165 4.87 10.87 -11.96
C ALA A 165 6.23 10.34 -12.45
N ASN A 166 7.23 11.21 -12.67
CA ASN A 166 8.53 10.79 -13.23
C ASN A 166 9.22 9.70 -12.42
N PRO A 167 9.29 9.75 -11.07
CA PRO A 167 9.90 8.68 -10.29
C PRO A 167 9.22 7.33 -10.49
N ILE A 168 7.89 7.31 -10.66
CA ILE A 168 7.09 6.10 -10.87
C ILE A 168 7.35 5.54 -12.28
N CYS A 169 7.40 6.41 -13.28
CA CYS A 169 7.73 6.05 -14.66
C CYS A 169 9.15 5.49 -14.80
N GLU A 170 10.13 6.06 -14.10
CA GLU A 170 11.50 5.54 -14.12
C GLU A 170 11.62 4.21 -13.36
N LEU A 171 10.83 4.03 -12.31
CA LEU A 171 10.75 2.75 -11.61
C LEU A 171 10.23 1.65 -12.54
N SER A 172 9.15 1.88 -13.30
CA SER A 172 8.59 0.87 -14.21
C SER A 172 9.56 0.47 -15.33
N LYS A 173 10.38 1.41 -15.83
CA LYS A 173 11.41 1.13 -16.84
C LYS A 173 12.62 0.39 -16.29
N SER A 174 13.04 0.72 -15.06
CA SER A 174 14.29 0.24 -14.48
C SER A 174 14.14 -1.07 -13.70
N HIS A 175 12.95 -1.36 -13.16
CA HIS A 175 12.73 -2.49 -12.26
C HIS A 175 12.04 -3.66 -12.97
N ASN A 176 12.84 -4.64 -13.39
CA ASN A 176 12.36 -5.91 -13.96
C ASN A 176 11.61 -6.83 -12.98
N ARG A 177 11.49 -6.44 -11.70
CA ARG A 177 10.81 -7.20 -10.64
C ARG A 177 9.43 -6.66 -10.29
N LEU A 178 9.05 -5.50 -10.83
CA LEU A 178 7.70 -4.98 -10.66
C LEU A 178 6.75 -5.85 -11.44
N SER A 179 5.90 -6.53 -10.69
CA SER A 179 4.84 -7.37 -11.24
C SER A 179 3.58 -6.54 -11.49
N HIS A 180 3.31 -5.56 -10.63
CA HIS A 180 2.06 -4.80 -10.66
C HIS A 180 2.30 -3.36 -10.20
N ILE A 181 1.81 -2.41 -11.00
CA ILE A 181 1.75 -0.99 -10.68
C ILE A 181 0.32 -0.54 -10.95
N GLY A 182 -0.34 0.03 -9.94
CA GLY A 182 -1.63 0.69 -10.07
C GLY A 182 -1.53 2.12 -9.58
N VAL A 183 -1.98 3.08 -10.38
CA VAL A 183 -2.11 4.48 -9.98
C VAL A 183 -3.53 4.93 -10.26
N GLU A 184 -4.27 5.26 -9.21
CA GLU A 184 -5.63 5.77 -9.26
C GLU A 184 -5.66 7.21 -8.73
N CYS A 185 -6.37 8.09 -9.43
CA CYS A 185 -6.66 9.43 -8.96
C CYS A 185 -8.07 9.42 -8.33
N CYS A 186 -8.16 9.71 -7.04
CA CYS A 186 -9.43 9.83 -6.34
C CYS A 186 -10.09 11.17 -6.69
N ILE A 187 -11.16 11.12 -7.47
CA ILE A 187 -12.08 12.26 -7.61
C ILE A 187 -13.14 12.10 -6.50
N ASP A 188 -13.26 13.09 -5.61
CA ASP A 188 -14.29 13.21 -4.56
C ASP A 188 -14.24 12.26 -3.35
N GLY A 189 -13.08 11.69 -3.00
CA GLY A 189 -12.89 10.96 -1.73
C GLY A 189 -13.68 9.64 -1.61
N ILE A 190 -14.24 9.18 -2.73
CA ILE A 190 -14.76 7.83 -2.90
C ILE A 190 -13.73 7.12 -3.78
N PRO A 191 -13.02 6.08 -3.30
CA PRO A 191 -12.26 5.23 -4.22
C PRO A 191 -13.25 4.72 -5.26
N LEU A 192 -13.02 5.02 -6.54
CA LEU A 192 -13.76 4.38 -7.61
C LEU A 192 -13.39 2.90 -7.52
N VAL A 193 -14.22 2.13 -6.82
CA VAL A 193 -14.05 0.69 -6.62
C VAL A 193 -14.36 0.02 -7.95
N ASN A 194 -13.44 0.14 -8.87
CA ASN A 194 -13.38 -0.68 -10.06
C ASN A 194 -11.90 -0.91 -10.33
N PRO A 195 -11.36 -2.08 -10.00
CA PRO A 195 -10.07 -2.52 -10.52
C PRO A 195 -10.25 -2.83 -12.01
N VAL A 196 -10.62 -1.83 -12.80
CA VAL A 196 -10.17 -1.73 -14.18
C VAL A 196 -8.79 -1.09 -14.04
N ALA A 197 -7.78 -1.83 -13.60
CA ALA A 197 -7.06 -2.70 -14.51
C ALA A 197 -6.81 -2.00 -15.85
N GLU A 198 -6.27 -0.78 -15.82
CA GLU A 198 -5.09 -0.59 -16.63
C GLU A 198 -3.88 -1.07 -15.86
N PHE A 199 -3.79 -2.41 -15.82
CA PHE A 199 -2.53 -3.07 -15.62
C PHE A 199 -1.62 -2.61 -16.76
N ILE A 200 -0.60 -1.82 -16.44
CA ILE A 200 0.55 -1.73 -17.33
C ILE A 200 1.28 -3.06 -17.16
N GLU A 201 0.79 -4.12 -17.81
CA GLU A 201 1.70 -5.15 -18.32
C GLU A 201 2.72 -4.39 -19.15
N LEU A 202 4.01 -4.49 -18.80
CA LEU A 202 5.11 -3.74 -19.40
C LEU A 202 4.97 -3.65 -20.93
N GLY A 203 4.39 -2.54 -21.39
CA GLY A 203 3.84 -2.38 -22.74
C GLY A 203 2.82 -1.25 -22.81
N VAL A 204 3.22 -0.04 -22.40
CA VAL A 204 2.62 1.28 -22.67
C VAL A 204 1.20 1.27 -23.26
N ASN A 205 0.20 1.55 -22.43
CA ASN A 205 -1.00 2.34 -22.78
C ASN A 205 -1.79 2.67 -21.49
N ALA A 206 -1.87 3.96 -21.17
CA ALA A 206 -2.76 4.50 -20.15
C ALA A 206 -3.96 5.20 -20.85
N SER A 207 -5.09 4.53 -20.95
CA SER A 207 -6.43 5.08 -21.10
C SER A 207 -6.94 5.63 -19.76
N LEU A 208 -6.55 6.88 -19.54
CA LEU A 208 -7.23 7.80 -18.63
C LEU A 208 -8.71 7.95 -19.05
N SER A 209 -9.61 7.27 -18.36
CA SER A 209 -11.05 7.56 -18.34
C SER A 209 -11.40 7.95 -16.90
N ASN A 210 -11.90 9.13 -16.54
CA ASN A 210 -12.74 10.09 -17.26
C ASN A 210 -12.38 11.52 -16.78
N ARG A 211 -12.12 12.41 -17.74
CA ARG A 211 -12.03 13.89 -17.67
C ARG A 211 -11.06 14.51 -16.67
N SER A 212 -10.02 15.09 -17.28
CA SER A 212 -9.17 16.18 -16.79
C SER A 212 -7.91 15.78 -16.03
N MET A 213 -7.00 15.09 -16.72
CA MET A 213 -5.57 15.46 -16.70
C MET A 213 -4.87 14.85 -17.90
N ARG A 214 -4.31 15.69 -18.74
CA ARG A 214 -3.35 15.30 -19.78
C ARG A 214 -1.96 15.34 -19.14
N ALA A 215 -1.56 14.25 -18.52
CA ALA A 215 -0.14 13.92 -18.46
C ALA A 215 0.10 12.93 -19.60
N GLU A 216 0.94 13.31 -20.57
CA GLU A 216 1.49 12.36 -21.54
C GLU A 216 2.32 11.35 -20.73
N LEU A 217 1.72 10.20 -20.45
CA LEU A 217 2.37 9.08 -19.76
C LEU A 217 3.18 8.30 -20.80
N CYS A 218 4.50 8.45 -20.72
CA CYS A 218 5.59 7.75 -21.44
C CYS A 218 5.24 6.95 -22.69
#